data_AF-A0AAJ6NRV9-F1
#
_entry.id   AF-A0AAJ6NRV9-F1
#
_cell.length_a   1.000
_cell.length_b   1.000
_cell.length_c   1.000
_cell.angle_alpha   90.00
_cell.angle_beta   90.00
_cell.angle_gamma   90.00
#
_symmetry.space_group_name_H-M   'P 1'
#
loop_
_entity.id
_entity.type
_entity.pdbx_description
1 polymer ?
#
loop_
_entity_poly.entity_id
_entity_poly.type
_entity_poly.pdbx_seq_one_letter_code
_entity_poly.pdbx_strand_id
1 'polypeptide(L)'
;MINIIRTFINQSLIGLAVLSMSAVFTQPSTAETIAGQSGNVQAKISYDKPEEYQYKNVRLQIIRAGQTVLDQKLPQESEYDRPAGVFTDNKLPVLDLDGNQEPEVIADFFTGGAHCCTYSLIYRYDSKSKKYTQVRHDWGNGGYRLQDVDKDGLPEFESRDDRFAYAFTAYAASGYPLQIWQYRQGKMIDVTRRYPKLIYNDAFELWKTYNQARQQGDDGKGFLAPYLADKYLLGQGQDGWQRVQQAYQKSDRLQYFANLRKFLRETGYTK
;
A
#
# COMPACT_ATOMS: atom_id res chain seq x y z
N MET A 1 59.33 53.70 69.39
CA MET A 1 58.87 55.00 68.86
C MET A 1 58.59 54.81 67.38
N ILE A 2 57.35 54.44 67.05
CA ILE A 2 56.34 55.33 66.44
C ILE A 2 56.84 55.91 65.11
N ASN A 3 56.37 55.38 63.98
CA ASN A 3 55.38 56.11 63.21
C ASN A 3 54.70 55.27 62.12
N ILE A 4 53.40 55.52 62.02
CA ILE A 4 52.39 54.83 61.23
C ILE A 4 52.33 55.47 59.84
N ILE A 5 52.47 54.68 58.77
CA ILE A 5 52.19 55.10 57.39
C ILE A 5 50.78 54.61 57.04
N ARG A 6 49.89 55.56 56.74
CA ARG A 6 48.52 55.30 56.31
C ARG A 6 48.48 54.92 54.83
N THR A 7 47.84 53.79 54.58
CA THR A 7 47.48 53.19 53.30
C THR A 7 46.28 53.93 52.67
N PHE A 8 46.32 54.20 51.37
CA PHE A 8 45.14 54.45 50.54
C PHE A 8 45.01 53.27 49.57
N ILE A 9 43.91 52.52 49.70
CA ILE A 9 43.56 51.35 48.88
C ILE A 9 42.72 51.85 47.70
N ASN A 10 43.20 51.65 46.49
CA ASN A 10 42.42 51.82 45.25
C ASN A 10 41.37 50.70 45.16
N GLN A 11 40.11 51.08 44.99
CA GLN A 11 39.01 50.16 44.71
C GLN A 11 39.07 49.73 43.24
N SER A 12 39.33 48.46 42.99
CA SER A 12 39.09 47.82 41.68
C SER A 12 37.82 46.98 41.76
N LEU A 13 36.77 47.44 41.09
CA LEU A 13 35.55 46.69 40.82
C LEU A 13 35.87 45.58 39.80
N ILE A 14 35.96 44.33 40.27
CA ILE A 14 35.97 43.14 39.41
C ILE A 14 34.52 42.69 39.28
N GLY A 15 33.89 42.97 38.14
CA GLY A 15 32.58 42.42 37.79
C GLY A 15 32.72 40.95 37.40
N LEU A 16 32.13 40.04 38.18
CA LEU A 16 31.95 38.64 37.79
C LEU A 16 30.87 38.56 36.69
N ALA A 17 31.28 38.23 35.47
CA ALA A 17 30.34 37.82 34.42
C ALA A 17 29.95 36.35 34.67
N VAL A 18 28.72 36.13 35.15
CA VAL A 18 28.12 34.79 35.23
C VAL A 18 27.62 34.42 33.84
N LEU A 19 28.38 33.61 33.11
CA LEU A 19 27.94 32.97 31.87
C LEU A 19 26.96 31.83 32.21
N SER A 20 25.66 32.11 32.16
CA SER A 20 24.61 31.11 32.22
C SER A 20 24.59 30.32 30.91
N MET A 21 25.28 29.17 30.88
CA MET A 21 25.11 28.15 29.84
C MET A 21 23.67 27.62 29.90
N SER A 22 22.82 28.16 29.04
CA SER A 22 21.50 27.58 28.78
C SER A 22 21.71 26.33 27.94
N ALA A 23 21.71 25.15 28.58
CA ALA A 23 21.67 23.89 27.84
C ALA A 23 20.34 23.82 27.08
N VAL A 24 20.39 24.03 25.77
CA VAL A 24 19.27 23.76 24.88
C VAL A 24 19.11 22.24 24.84
N PHE A 25 18.18 21.72 25.65
CA PHE A 25 17.75 20.33 25.51
C PHE A 25 16.97 20.22 24.21
N THR A 26 17.62 19.72 23.16
CA THR A 26 16.92 19.23 21.98
C THR A 26 16.08 18.03 22.43
N GLN A 27 14.77 18.20 22.50
CA GLN A 27 13.89 17.05 22.68
C GLN A 27 14.17 16.08 21.53
N PRO A 28 14.46 14.79 21.80
CA PRO A 28 14.59 13.83 20.73
C PRO A 28 13.26 13.80 19.97
N SER A 29 13.32 14.11 18.66
CA SER A 29 12.26 13.83 17.71
C SER A 29 11.77 12.40 17.97
N THR A 30 10.59 12.26 18.55
CA THR A 30 10.05 10.94 18.91
C THR A 30 9.58 10.33 17.60
N ALA A 31 10.33 9.36 17.07
CA ALA A 31 9.97 8.69 15.82
C ALA A 31 8.53 8.16 15.91
N GLU A 32 7.70 8.56 14.95
CA GLU A 32 6.34 8.03 14.84
C GLU A 32 6.41 6.53 14.59
N THR A 33 5.37 5.81 15.02
CA THR A 33 5.39 4.35 15.04
C THR A 33 4.05 3.76 14.62
N ILE A 34 4.09 2.81 13.69
CA ILE A 34 3.00 1.91 13.35
C ILE A 34 3.41 0.50 13.80
N ALA A 35 2.55 -0.20 14.53
CA ALA A 35 2.89 -1.49 15.11
C ALA A 35 1.75 -2.50 15.03
N GLY A 36 2.11 -3.77 15.19
CA GLY A 36 1.19 -4.88 15.30
C GLY A 36 1.85 -6.11 15.90
N GLN A 37 1.03 -7.07 16.30
CA GLN A 37 1.49 -8.28 16.96
C GLN A 37 0.51 -9.43 16.74
N SER A 38 1.06 -10.64 16.59
CA SER A 38 0.32 -11.90 16.73
C SER A 38 1.21 -12.94 17.38
N GLY A 39 0.68 -13.61 18.41
CA GLY A 39 1.45 -14.54 19.22
C GLY A 39 2.75 -13.93 19.75
N ASN A 40 3.87 -14.58 19.44
CA ASN A 40 5.22 -14.16 19.83
C ASN A 40 5.90 -13.24 18.81
N VAL A 41 5.23 -12.82 17.74
CA VAL A 41 5.77 -11.95 16.70
C VAL A 41 5.19 -10.55 16.85
N GLN A 42 6.06 -9.58 17.08
CA GLN A 42 5.73 -8.15 17.07
C GLN A 42 6.50 -7.47 15.96
N ALA A 43 5.84 -6.57 15.24
CA ALA A 43 6.46 -5.78 14.19
C ALA A 43 6.16 -4.30 14.38
N LYS A 44 7.14 -3.47 14.03
CA LYS A 44 7.13 -2.03 14.22
C LYS A 44 7.75 -1.35 13.02
N ILE A 45 7.02 -0.44 12.38
CA ILE A 45 7.58 0.55 11.48
C ILE A 45 7.80 1.85 12.24
N SER A 46 9.01 2.41 12.17
CA SER A 46 9.33 3.73 12.72
C SER A 46 9.85 4.67 11.64
N TYR A 47 9.54 5.96 11.74
CA TYR A 47 9.99 6.97 10.78
C TYR A 47 10.10 8.36 11.41
N ASP A 48 10.89 9.21 10.77
CA ASP A 48 10.95 10.65 11.02
C ASP A 48 10.00 11.36 10.06
N LYS A 49 9.22 12.32 10.57
CA LYS A 49 8.30 13.14 9.77
C LYS A 49 8.69 14.61 9.88
N PRO A 50 9.71 15.07 9.13
CA PRO A 50 10.20 16.45 9.25
C PRO A 50 9.17 17.48 8.75
N GLU A 51 8.35 17.11 7.77
CA GLU A 51 7.32 17.95 7.16
C GLU A 51 6.07 17.12 6.84
N GLU A 52 4.97 17.80 6.52
CA GLU A 52 3.77 17.12 6.05
C GLU A 52 4.07 16.30 4.79
N TYR A 53 3.64 15.04 4.77
CA TYR A 53 3.88 14.06 3.70
C TYR A 53 5.33 13.61 3.46
N GLN A 54 6.32 14.16 4.15
CA GLN A 54 7.71 13.68 4.07
C GLN A 54 8.03 12.67 5.17
N TYR A 55 8.58 11.53 4.78
CA TYR A 55 8.91 10.41 5.64
C TYR A 55 10.36 10.02 5.39
N LYS A 56 11.19 10.10 6.44
CA LYS A 56 12.61 9.77 6.40
C LYS A 56 12.93 8.68 7.40
N ASN A 57 14.04 7.98 7.16
CA ASN A 57 14.53 6.92 8.04
C ASN A 57 13.44 5.88 8.36
N VAL A 58 12.62 5.53 7.37
CA VAL A 58 11.59 4.49 7.55
C VAL A 58 12.28 3.15 7.79
N ARG A 59 12.00 2.54 8.93
CA ARG A 59 12.61 1.28 9.36
C ARG A 59 11.56 0.29 9.79
N LEU A 60 11.78 -0.99 9.49
CA LEU A 60 11.03 -2.10 10.02
C LEU A 60 11.87 -2.85 11.04
N GLN A 61 11.30 -3.04 12.23
CA GLN A 61 11.80 -3.94 13.24
C GLN A 61 10.81 -5.09 13.43
N ILE A 62 11.29 -6.32 13.45
CA ILE A 62 10.50 -7.51 13.79
C ILE A 62 11.16 -8.23 14.96
N ILE A 63 10.38 -8.40 16.03
CA ILE A 63 10.76 -9.02 17.29
C ILE A 63 10.03 -10.36 17.38
N ARG A 64 10.77 -11.43 17.66
CA ARG A 64 10.23 -12.78 17.86
C ARG A 64 10.63 -13.27 19.24
N ALA A 65 9.66 -13.64 20.07
CA ALA A 65 9.88 -14.10 21.44
C ALA A 65 10.81 -13.18 22.25
N GLY A 66 10.62 -11.85 22.09
CA GLY A 66 11.41 -10.84 22.78
C GLY A 66 12.79 -10.54 22.17
N GLN A 67 13.20 -11.22 21.09
CA GLN A 67 14.47 -10.98 20.40
C GLN A 67 14.24 -10.28 19.07
N THR A 68 14.99 -9.22 18.79
CA THR A 68 14.99 -8.57 17.47
C THR A 68 15.64 -9.49 16.44
N VAL A 69 14.87 -9.90 15.43
CA VAL A 69 15.32 -10.80 14.35
C VAL A 69 15.49 -10.05 13.03
N LEU A 70 14.75 -8.96 12.84
CA LEU A 70 14.92 -8.04 11.71
C LEU A 70 14.96 -6.60 12.24
N ASP A 71 15.90 -5.81 11.76
CA ASP A 71 15.95 -4.36 11.96
C ASP A 71 16.64 -3.71 10.76
N GLN A 72 15.85 -3.17 9.83
CA GLN A 72 16.37 -2.63 8.57
C GLN A 72 15.64 -1.38 8.13
N LYS A 73 16.32 -0.55 7.33
CA LYS A 73 15.65 0.50 6.55
C LYS A 73 14.77 -0.17 5.49
N LEU A 74 13.56 0.34 5.34
CA LEU A 74 12.67 -0.09 4.26
C LEU A 74 13.03 0.65 2.97
N PRO A 75 12.90 0.01 1.81
CA PRO A 75 13.13 0.68 0.53
C PRO A 75 12.05 1.76 0.35
N GLN A 76 12.49 2.98 0.09
CA GLN A 76 11.65 4.12 -0.29
C GLN A 76 12.09 4.61 -1.66
N GLU A 77 11.14 4.85 -2.57
CA GLU A 77 11.40 5.43 -3.89
C GLU A 77 11.69 6.94 -3.81
N SER A 78 11.10 7.61 -2.81
CA SER A 78 11.33 9.01 -2.50
C SER A 78 11.01 9.30 -1.02
N GLU A 79 11.23 10.53 -0.55
CA GLU A 79 10.78 10.95 0.78
C GLU A 79 9.26 11.04 0.93
N TYR A 80 8.49 10.94 -0.16
CA TYR A 80 7.01 10.90 -0.12
C TYR A 80 6.45 9.48 -0.07
N ASP A 81 7.30 8.49 -0.35
CA ASP A 81 6.99 7.07 -0.27
C ASP A 81 6.94 6.63 1.19
N ARG A 82 5.76 6.27 1.66
CA ARG A 82 5.46 6.26 3.09
C ARG A 82 4.63 5.06 3.50
N PRO A 83 4.73 4.61 4.76
CA PRO A 83 3.80 3.64 5.31
C PRO A 83 2.35 4.08 5.12
N ALA A 84 1.54 3.22 4.52
CA ALA A 84 0.13 3.48 4.24
C ALA A 84 -0.73 2.77 5.29
N GLY A 85 -1.18 3.51 6.30
CA GLY A 85 -2.16 3.01 7.28
C GLY A 85 -3.60 2.92 6.73
N VAL A 86 -3.81 3.28 5.46
CA VAL A 86 -5.13 3.41 4.81
C VAL A 86 -5.86 2.07 4.70
N PHE A 87 -5.13 0.95 4.67
CA PHE A 87 -5.72 -0.39 4.58
C PHE A 87 -6.03 -1.03 5.93
N THR A 88 -5.54 -0.46 7.05
CA THR A 88 -5.36 -1.20 8.30
C THR A 88 -5.61 -0.39 9.58
N ASP A 89 -6.30 0.76 9.49
CA ASP A 89 -6.55 1.66 10.62
C ASP A 89 -5.27 2.07 11.37
N ASN A 90 -4.19 2.37 10.63
CA ASN A 90 -2.85 2.67 11.17
C ASN A 90 -2.24 1.56 12.04
N LYS A 91 -2.60 0.30 11.82
CA LYS A 91 -1.92 -0.86 12.42
C LYS A 91 -1.05 -1.57 11.40
N LEU A 92 -0.04 -2.29 11.87
CA LEU A 92 0.76 -3.18 11.03
C LEU A 92 0.15 -4.58 11.07
N PRO A 93 -0.38 -5.15 9.97
CA PRO A 93 -0.89 -6.51 9.99
C PRO A 93 0.20 -7.51 10.33
N VAL A 94 -0.07 -8.33 11.34
CA VAL A 94 0.75 -9.49 11.72
C VAL A 94 -0.20 -10.66 11.88
N LEU A 95 -0.21 -11.59 10.93
CA LEU A 95 -1.17 -12.67 10.85
C LEU A 95 -0.69 -13.81 9.95
N ASP A 96 -1.18 -15.02 10.19
CA ASP A 96 -0.92 -16.19 9.35
C ASP A 96 -1.72 -16.09 8.04
N LEU A 97 -1.03 -15.96 6.91
CA LEU A 97 -1.65 -15.80 5.59
C LEU A 97 -1.74 -17.13 4.82
N ASP A 98 -0.98 -18.16 5.21
CA ASP A 98 -0.87 -19.42 4.47
C ASP A 98 -1.19 -20.69 5.26
N GLY A 99 -1.60 -20.55 6.53
CA GLY A 99 -2.12 -21.61 7.39
C GLY A 99 -1.05 -22.45 8.08
N ASN A 100 0.18 -21.95 8.15
CA ASN A 100 1.32 -22.65 8.74
C ASN A 100 1.53 -22.33 10.23
N GLN A 101 0.64 -21.55 10.85
CA GLN A 101 0.69 -21.05 12.24
C GLN A 101 1.88 -20.10 12.52
N GLU A 102 2.56 -19.63 11.48
CA GLU A 102 3.67 -18.70 11.53
C GLU A 102 3.23 -17.37 10.91
N PRO A 103 3.01 -16.30 11.69
CA PRO A 103 2.45 -15.08 11.14
C PRO A 103 3.43 -14.36 10.21
N GLU A 104 2.92 -13.91 9.06
CA GLU A 104 3.56 -12.93 8.20
C GLU A 104 3.33 -11.50 8.72
N VAL A 105 4.23 -10.60 8.33
CA VAL A 105 4.09 -9.16 8.56
C VAL A 105 3.85 -8.47 7.23
N ILE A 106 2.77 -7.70 7.12
CA ILE A 106 2.46 -6.90 5.93
C ILE A 106 2.84 -5.46 6.22
N ALA A 107 3.78 -4.90 5.46
CA ALA A 107 4.14 -3.49 5.52
C ALA A 107 3.59 -2.80 4.26
N ASP A 108 2.49 -2.06 4.43
CA ASP A 108 1.81 -1.35 3.36
C ASP A 108 2.42 0.04 3.14
N PHE A 109 2.53 0.43 1.87
CA PHE A 109 3.15 1.67 1.44
C PHE A 109 2.34 2.39 0.39
N PHE A 110 2.58 3.69 0.29
CA PHE A 110 2.05 4.58 -0.72
C PHE A 110 3.15 5.51 -1.21
N THR A 111 3.39 5.51 -2.52
CA THR A 111 4.49 6.29 -3.12
C THR A 111 4.31 7.81 -3.07
N GLY A 112 3.09 8.31 -2.76
CA GLY A 112 2.83 9.72 -2.48
C GLY A 112 2.29 10.56 -3.63
N GLY A 113 1.90 9.96 -4.76
CA GLY A 113 1.32 10.64 -5.93
C GLY A 113 -0.14 11.09 -5.75
N ALA A 114 -0.71 11.78 -6.76
CA ALA A 114 -2.12 12.16 -6.78
C ALA A 114 -3.05 10.96 -7.06
N HIS A 115 -2.57 10.04 -7.87
CA HIS A 115 -3.13 8.72 -8.15
C HIS A 115 -1.96 7.75 -8.15
N CYS A 116 -2.16 6.55 -7.60
CA CYS A 116 -1.13 5.52 -7.50
C CYS A 116 0.08 5.97 -6.63
N CYS A 117 0.91 5.08 -6.13
CA CYS A 117 0.80 3.62 -6.16
C CYS A 117 0.91 3.07 -4.75
N THR A 118 -0.03 2.19 -4.42
CA THR A 118 0.01 1.44 -3.19
C THR A 118 0.66 0.09 -3.43
N TYR A 119 1.45 -0.39 -2.47
CA TYR A 119 2.11 -1.68 -2.54
C TYR A 119 2.32 -2.25 -1.14
N SER A 120 2.51 -3.56 -1.05
CA SER A 120 2.89 -4.24 0.21
C SER A 120 4.27 -4.85 0.10
N LEU A 121 5.02 -4.80 1.19
CA LEU A 121 6.15 -5.68 1.46
C LEU A 121 5.68 -6.72 2.48
N ILE A 122 5.62 -7.99 2.07
CA ILE A 122 5.14 -9.10 2.90
C ILE A 122 6.33 -9.92 3.37
N TYR A 123 6.55 -9.92 4.68
CA TYR A 123 7.68 -10.59 5.32
C TYR A 123 7.26 -11.93 5.92
N ARG A 124 8.03 -12.97 5.59
CA ARG A 124 7.84 -14.33 6.10
C ARG A 124 9.11 -14.84 6.76
N TYR A 125 8.95 -15.46 7.91
CA TYR A 125 10.06 -16.09 8.62
C TYR A 125 10.42 -17.44 7.99
N ASP A 126 11.68 -17.60 7.60
CA ASP A 126 12.23 -18.90 7.22
C ASP A 126 12.93 -19.53 8.42
N SER A 127 12.32 -20.59 8.96
CA SER A 127 12.82 -21.31 10.14
C SER A 127 14.17 -22.00 9.89
N LYS A 128 14.51 -22.33 8.64
CA LYS A 128 15.79 -22.98 8.30
C LYS A 128 16.94 -21.99 8.39
N SER A 129 16.79 -20.82 7.77
CA SER A 129 17.81 -19.77 7.79
C SER A 129 17.74 -18.86 9.01
N LYS A 130 16.65 -18.94 9.79
CA LYS A 130 16.31 -18.06 10.92
C LYS A 130 16.25 -16.59 10.53
N LYS A 131 15.83 -16.29 9.30
CA LYS A 131 15.76 -14.94 8.74
C LYS A 131 14.39 -14.67 8.15
N TYR A 132 14.05 -13.39 8.05
CA TYR A 132 12.90 -12.98 7.25
C TYR A 132 13.27 -12.89 5.77
N THR A 133 12.38 -13.39 4.93
CA THR A 133 12.36 -13.16 3.49
C THR A 133 11.20 -12.24 3.16
N GLN A 134 11.23 -11.57 2.01
CA GLN A 134 10.18 -10.64 1.60
C GLN A 134 9.75 -10.86 0.17
N VAL A 135 8.49 -10.55 -0.11
CA VAL A 135 7.96 -10.33 -1.46
C VAL A 135 7.32 -8.94 -1.52
N ARG A 136 7.48 -8.25 -2.65
CA ARG A 136 6.73 -7.03 -2.96
C ARG A 136 5.54 -7.38 -3.83
N HIS A 137 4.40 -6.76 -3.57
CA HIS A 137 3.24 -6.83 -4.43
C HIS A 137 2.67 -5.43 -4.63
N ASP A 138 2.55 -5.03 -5.89
CA ASP A 138 2.06 -3.70 -6.28
C ASP A 138 0.56 -3.75 -6.53
N TRP A 139 -0.21 -2.98 -5.76
CA TRP A 139 -1.68 -2.89 -5.85
C TRP A 139 -2.15 -1.73 -6.73
N GLY A 140 -1.23 -0.84 -7.10
CA GLY A 140 -1.54 0.33 -7.91
C GLY A 140 -2.53 1.28 -7.23
N ASN A 141 -3.57 1.69 -7.94
CA ASN A 141 -4.63 2.57 -7.44
C ASN A 141 -5.70 1.84 -6.63
N GLY A 142 -5.89 0.53 -6.85
CA GLY A 142 -6.99 -0.24 -6.26
C GLY A 142 -6.78 -0.57 -4.79
N GLY A 143 -5.54 -0.71 -4.35
CA GLY A 143 -5.22 -1.20 -3.01
C GLY A 143 -5.78 -2.62 -2.79
N TYR A 144 -6.05 -2.98 -1.54
CA TYR A 144 -6.73 -4.24 -1.23
C TYR A 144 -7.58 -4.14 0.03
N ARG A 145 -8.50 -5.11 0.19
CA ARG A 145 -9.16 -5.45 1.45
C ARG A 145 -8.76 -6.86 1.86
N LEU A 146 -8.26 -7.01 3.07
CA LEU A 146 -7.91 -8.31 3.65
C LEU A 146 -9.15 -8.94 4.28
N GLN A 147 -9.60 -10.08 3.75
CA GLN A 147 -10.78 -10.77 4.26
C GLN A 147 -10.74 -12.25 3.90
N ASP A 148 -11.25 -13.11 4.79
CA ASP A 148 -11.49 -14.52 4.51
C ASP A 148 -12.78 -14.65 3.68
N VAL A 149 -12.62 -14.76 2.36
CA VAL A 149 -13.71 -14.67 1.38
C VAL A 149 -14.53 -15.94 1.33
N ASP A 150 -13.86 -17.08 1.37
CA ASP A 150 -14.49 -18.40 1.29
C ASP A 150 -14.72 -19.07 2.65
N LYS A 151 -14.31 -18.41 3.75
CA LYS A 151 -14.48 -18.86 5.14
C LYS A 151 -13.65 -20.11 5.44
N ASP A 152 -12.47 -20.24 4.83
CA ASP A 152 -11.54 -21.34 5.07
C ASP A 152 -10.62 -21.11 6.28
N GLY A 153 -10.71 -19.92 6.91
CA GLY A 153 -9.90 -19.51 8.04
C GLY A 153 -8.64 -18.75 7.66
N LEU A 154 -8.35 -18.57 6.37
CA LEU A 154 -7.23 -17.80 5.85
C LEU A 154 -7.74 -16.57 5.09
N PRO A 155 -7.05 -15.43 5.16
CA PRO A 155 -7.48 -14.25 4.43
C PRO A 155 -7.01 -14.27 2.96
N GLU A 156 -7.86 -13.74 2.09
CA GLU A 156 -7.51 -13.28 0.74
C GLU A 156 -7.32 -11.76 0.70
N PHE A 157 -6.54 -11.31 -0.29
CA PHE A 157 -6.44 -9.91 -0.67
C PHE A 157 -7.43 -9.65 -1.82
N GLU A 158 -8.59 -9.06 -1.51
CA GLU A 158 -9.52 -8.59 -2.53
C GLU A 158 -9.05 -7.24 -3.07
N SER A 159 -8.67 -7.19 -4.34
CA SER A 159 -8.04 -6.05 -5.02
C SER A 159 -8.68 -5.82 -6.40
N ARG A 160 -8.02 -5.01 -7.24
CA ARG A 160 -8.46 -4.60 -8.58
C ARG A 160 -7.25 -4.57 -9.52
N ASP A 161 -7.48 -4.95 -10.78
CA ASP A 161 -6.41 -4.94 -11.78
C ASP A 161 -6.08 -3.52 -12.27
N ASP A 162 -5.07 -2.92 -11.66
CA ASP A 162 -4.68 -1.54 -11.92
C ASP A 162 -4.25 -1.26 -13.37
N ARG A 163 -3.94 -2.30 -14.15
CA ARG A 163 -3.57 -2.13 -15.57
C ARG A 163 -4.69 -1.50 -16.40
N PHE A 164 -5.94 -1.51 -15.91
CA PHE A 164 -7.06 -0.82 -16.54
C PHE A 164 -7.11 0.69 -16.28
N ALA A 165 -6.37 1.20 -15.28
CA ALA A 165 -6.22 2.64 -15.05
C ALA A 165 -5.69 3.30 -16.34
N TYR A 166 -6.38 4.34 -16.81
CA TYR A 166 -5.99 5.11 -17.99
C TYR A 166 -5.94 4.34 -19.33
N ALA A 167 -6.20 3.04 -19.35
CA ALA A 167 -6.03 2.21 -20.55
C ALA A 167 -7.04 2.54 -21.66
N PHE A 168 -8.25 2.98 -21.28
CA PHE A 168 -9.35 3.22 -22.22
C PHE A 168 -10.01 4.60 -22.09
N THR A 169 -9.77 5.31 -20.99
CA THR A 169 -10.35 6.62 -20.68
C THR A 169 -9.54 7.31 -19.57
N ALA A 170 -9.94 8.50 -19.12
CA ALA A 170 -9.33 9.15 -17.97
C ALA A 170 -9.54 8.32 -16.68
N TYR A 171 -8.64 8.48 -15.69
CA TYR A 171 -8.70 7.72 -14.43
C TYR A 171 -10.05 7.77 -13.73
N ALA A 172 -10.66 8.95 -13.64
CA ALA A 172 -11.95 9.13 -12.97
C ALA A 172 -13.10 8.32 -13.62
N ALA A 173 -12.94 7.92 -14.89
CA ALA A 173 -13.90 7.12 -15.63
C ALA A 173 -13.41 5.66 -15.86
N SER A 174 -12.28 5.27 -15.26
CA SER A 174 -11.74 3.93 -15.39
C SER A 174 -12.43 2.98 -14.41
N GLY A 175 -12.97 1.87 -14.93
CA GLY A 175 -13.35 0.72 -14.11
C GLY A 175 -12.22 -0.30 -14.07
N TYR A 176 -12.30 -1.23 -13.12
CA TYR A 176 -11.27 -2.24 -12.90
C TYR A 176 -11.93 -3.59 -12.65
N PRO A 177 -11.46 -4.69 -13.28
CA PRO A 177 -11.96 -6.01 -12.95
C PRO A 177 -11.44 -6.45 -11.58
N LEU A 178 -12.20 -7.32 -10.93
CA LEU A 178 -11.85 -7.95 -9.67
C LEU A 178 -10.52 -8.73 -9.78
N GLN A 179 -9.67 -8.59 -8.76
CA GLN A 179 -8.59 -9.54 -8.49
C GLN A 179 -8.69 -10.06 -7.06
N ILE A 180 -8.44 -11.34 -6.87
CA ILE A 180 -8.34 -11.96 -5.55
C ILE A 180 -7.02 -12.70 -5.49
N TRP A 181 -6.21 -12.37 -4.48
CA TRP A 181 -4.90 -12.97 -4.29
C TRP A 181 -4.83 -13.75 -2.98
N GLN A 182 -4.15 -14.89 -3.03
CA GLN A 182 -3.72 -15.64 -1.86
C GLN A 182 -2.21 -15.55 -1.72
N TYR A 183 -1.74 -15.35 -0.49
CA TYR A 183 -0.33 -15.55 -0.16
C TYR A 183 -0.10 -17.01 0.18
N ARG A 184 0.86 -17.67 -0.47
CA ARG A 184 1.28 -19.04 -0.13
C ARG A 184 2.79 -19.15 -0.19
N GLN A 185 3.42 -19.40 0.96
CA GLN A 185 4.83 -19.75 1.09
C GLN A 185 5.79 -18.80 0.35
N GLY A 186 5.60 -17.48 0.51
CA GLY A 186 6.46 -16.48 -0.15
C GLY A 186 5.98 -16.01 -1.53
N LYS A 187 4.79 -16.40 -1.97
CA LYS A 187 4.27 -16.04 -3.30
C LYS A 187 2.85 -15.48 -3.20
N MET A 188 2.60 -14.43 -3.98
CA MET A 188 1.25 -13.95 -4.27
C MET A 188 0.71 -14.71 -5.48
N ILE A 189 -0.45 -15.35 -5.30
CA ILE A 189 -1.08 -16.19 -6.31
C ILE A 189 -2.44 -15.60 -6.64
N ASP A 190 -2.66 -15.24 -7.91
CA ASP A 190 -3.97 -14.83 -8.41
C ASP A 190 -4.90 -16.06 -8.40
N VAL A 191 -5.91 -16.01 -7.56
CA VAL A 191 -6.91 -17.06 -7.39
C VAL A 191 -8.31 -16.59 -7.81
N THR A 192 -8.42 -15.46 -8.49
CA THR A 192 -9.68 -14.79 -8.84
C THR A 192 -10.70 -15.74 -9.45
N ARG A 193 -10.28 -16.62 -10.37
CA ARG A 193 -11.16 -17.59 -11.05
C ARG A 193 -11.84 -18.61 -10.13
N ARG A 194 -11.36 -18.77 -8.89
CA ARG A 194 -12.01 -19.62 -7.88
C ARG A 194 -13.29 -19.01 -7.31
N TYR A 195 -13.53 -17.72 -7.55
CA TYR A 195 -14.66 -16.97 -6.98
C TYR A 195 -15.63 -16.47 -8.07
N PRO A 196 -16.25 -17.35 -8.88
CA PRO A 196 -17.10 -16.95 -10.00
C PRO A 196 -18.30 -16.09 -9.59
N LYS A 197 -18.83 -16.27 -8.37
CA LYS A 197 -19.91 -15.43 -7.85
C LYS A 197 -19.47 -13.98 -7.66
N LEU A 198 -18.25 -13.76 -7.16
CA LEU A 198 -17.72 -12.41 -6.97
C LEU A 198 -17.37 -11.76 -8.31
N ILE A 199 -16.77 -12.51 -9.23
CA ILE A 199 -16.52 -12.03 -10.59
C ILE A 199 -17.83 -11.64 -11.29
N TYR A 200 -18.89 -12.46 -11.14
CA TYR A 200 -20.20 -12.13 -11.69
C TYR A 200 -20.78 -10.84 -11.10
N ASN A 201 -20.65 -10.66 -9.78
CA ASN A 201 -21.12 -9.44 -9.11
C ASN A 201 -20.33 -8.20 -9.57
N ASP A 202 -19.01 -8.30 -9.74
CA ASP A 202 -18.17 -7.22 -10.25
C ASP A 202 -18.58 -6.85 -11.69
N ALA A 203 -18.73 -7.85 -12.58
CA ALA A 203 -19.25 -7.64 -13.93
C ALA A 203 -20.64 -6.98 -13.94
N PHE A 204 -21.52 -7.37 -13.02
CA PHE A 204 -22.83 -6.76 -12.89
C PHE A 204 -22.75 -5.29 -12.48
N GLU A 205 -21.94 -4.94 -11.48
CA GLU A 205 -21.76 -3.55 -11.05
C GLU A 205 -21.05 -2.71 -12.12
N LEU A 206 -20.05 -3.24 -12.83
CA LEU A 206 -19.41 -2.58 -13.96
C LEU A 206 -20.42 -2.26 -15.07
N TRP A 207 -21.33 -3.19 -15.38
CA TRP A 207 -22.40 -2.94 -16.36
C TRP A 207 -23.40 -1.88 -15.89
N LYS A 208 -23.75 -1.88 -14.61
CA LYS A 208 -24.63 -0.88 -14.01
C LYS A 208 -23.99 0.50 -14.03
N THR A 209 -22.72 0.61 -13.65
CA THR A 209 -21.95 1.87 -13.72
C THR A 209 -21.82 2.36 -15.16
N TYR A 210 -21.60 1.46 -16.14
CA TYR A 210 -21.67 1.81 -17.56
C TYR A 210 -22.99 2.50 -17.94
N ASN A 211 -24.13 1.94 -17.54
CA ASN A 211 -25.44 2.53 -17.84
C ASN A 211 -25.61 3.91 -17.18
N GLN A 212 -25.16 4.07 -15.94
CA GLN A 212 -25.23 5.34 -15.21
C GLN A 212 -24.33 6.41 -15.85
N ALA A 213 -23.08 6.08 -16.16
CA ALA A 213 -22.13 6.98 -16.81
C ALA A 213 -22.69 7.48 -18.15
N ARG A 214 -23.33 6.59 -18.92
CA ARG A 214 -24.00 6.96 -20.16
C ARG A 214 -25.17 7.93 -20.00
N GLN A 215 -25.95 7.78 -18.94
CA GLN A 215 -27.04 8.72 -18.63
C GLN A 215 -26.49 10.12 -18.27
N GLN A 216 -25.24 10.19 -17.81
CA GLN A 216 -24.55 11.42 -17.44
C GLN A 216 -23.72 12.02 -18.59
N GLY A 217 -23.77 11.44 -19.78
CA GLY A 217 -23.10 11.95 -20.98
C GLY A 217 -21.72 11.36 -21.27
N ASP A 218 -21.19 10.50 -20.40
CA ASP A 218 -19.97 9.74 -20.65
C ASP A 218 -20.20 8.63 -21.70
N ASP A 219 -19.15 8.18 -22.40
CA ASP A 219 -19.29 7.10 -23.39
C ASP A 219 -19.32 5.70 -22.76
N GLY A 220 -18.90 5.59 -21.50
CA GLY A 220 -18.91 4.41 -20.65
C GLY A 220 -17.85 3.36 -20.99
N LYS A 221 -16.96 3.60 -21.96
CA LYS A 221 -16.04 2.57 -22.45
C LYS A 221 -15.04 2.08 -21.40
N GLY A 222 -14.73 2.93 -20.42
CA GLY A 222 -13.90 2.60 -19.27
C GLY A 222 -14.48 1.52 -18.35
N PHE A 223 -15.80 1.31 -18.38
CA PHE A 223 -16.48 0.27 -17.61
C PHE A 223 -16.81 -0.98 -18.45
N LEU A 224 -16.95 -0.84 -19.78
CA LEU A 224 -17.15 -1.99 -20.67
C LEU A 224 -15.90 -2.85 -20.82
N ALA A 225 -14.70 -2.25 -20.75
CA ALA A 225 -13.44 -2.97 -20.83
C ALA A 225 -13.22 -3.96 -19.67
N PRO A 226 -13.28 -3.53 -18.39
CA PRO A 226 -13.17 -4.45 -17.25
C PRO A 226 -14.37 -5.42 -17.19
N TYR A 227 -15.58 -5.00 -17.58
CA TYR A 227 -16.73 -5.91 -17.69
C TYR A 227 -16.40 -7.10 -18.58
N LEU A 228 -15.82 -6.85 -19.76
CA LEU A 228 -15.44 -7.91 -20.68
C LEU A 228 -14.35 -8.81 -20.10
N ALA A 229 -13.41 -8.24 -19.34
CA ALA A 229 -12.36 -8.98 -18.65
C ALA A 229 -12.95 -10.01 -17.67
N ASP A 230 -13.92 -9.60 -16.85
CA ASP A 230 -14.65 -10.50 -15.95
C ASP A 230 -15.43 -11.57 -16.70
N LYS A 231 -16.07 -11.20 -17.82
CA LYS A 231 -16.75 -12.18 -18.68
C LYS A 231 -15.78 -13.24 -19.20
N TYR A 232 -14.53 -12.88 -19.50
CA TYR A 232 -13.50 -13.86 -19.83
C TYR A 232 -13.09 -14.73 -18.64
N LEU A 233 -12.95 -14.15 -17.44
CA LEU A 233 -12.68 -14.93 -16.21
C LEU A 233 -13.79 -15.95 -15.94
N LEU A 234 -15.05 -15.64 -16.28
CA LEU A 234 -16.21 -16.52 -16.18
C LEU A 234 -16.35 -17.54 -17.33
N GLY A 235 -15.46 -17.52 -18.33
CA GLY A 235 -15.60 -18.36 -19.53
C GLY A 235 -16.71 -17.91 -20.49
N GLN A 236 -17.21 -16.70 -20.34
CA GLN A 236 -18.34 -16.10 -21.08
C GLN A 236 -17.89 -15.01 -22.06
N GLY A 237 -16.66 -15.08 -22.56
CA GLY A 237 -16.07 -14.02 -23.40
C GLY A 237 -16.84 -13.73 -24.70
N GLN A 238 -17.41 -14.75 -25.35
CA GLN A 238 -18.21 -14.58 -26.57
C GLN A 238 -19.50 -13.79 -26.30
N ASP A 239 -20.24 -14.17 -25.26
CA ASP A 239 -21.43 -13.45 -24.78
C ASP A 239 -21.07 -12.01 -24.36
N GLY A 240 -19.96 -11.86 -23.63
CA GLY A 240 -19.40 -10.56 -23.26
C GLY A 240 -19.18 -9.66 -24.47
N TRP A 241 -18.53 -10.17 -25.53
CA TRP A 241 -18.30 -9.43 -26.76
C TRP A 241 -19.58 -9.03 -27.46
N GLN A 242 -20.53 -9.96 -27.63
CA GLN A 242 -21.82 -9.66 -28.25
C GLN A 242 -22.50 -8.48 -27.55
N ARG A 243 -22.51 -8.49 -26.22
CA ARG A 243 -23.12 -7.42 -25.41
C ARG A 243 -22.36 -6.10 -25.52
N VAL A 244 -21.03 -6.11 -25.44
CA VAL A 244 -20.19 -4.91 -25.61
C VAL A 244 -20.37 -4.30 -26.99
N GLN A 245 -20.41 -5.12 -28.04
CA GLN A 245 -20.60 -4.68 -29.42
C GLN A 245 -21.98 -4.09 -29.67
N GLN A 246 -23.02 -4.61 -29.02
CA GLN A 246 -24.37 -4.04 -29.07
C GLN A 246 -24.45 -2.71 -28.32
N ALA A 247 -23.79 -2.61 -27.16
CA ALA A 247 -23.88 -1.43 -26.30
C ALA A 247 -23.04 -0.25 -26.78
N TYR A 248 -21.82 -0.47 -27.28
CA TYR A 248 -20.91 0.60 -27.67
C TYR A 248 -21.01 0.95 -29.16
N GLN A 249 -21.81 1.99 -29.47
CA GLN A 249 -22.09 2.44 -30.84
C GLN A 249 -21.44 3.80 -31.20
N LYS A 250 -20.42 4.22 -30.46
CA LYS A 250 -19.70 5.47 -30.76
C LYS A 250 -18.85 5.34 -32.03
N SER A 251 -18.47 6.47 -32.61
CA SER A 251 -17.74 6.51 -33.89
C SER A 251 -16.37 5.83 -33.84
N ASP A 252 -15.73 5.78 -32.67
CA ASP A 252 -14.43 5.14 -32.41
C ASP A 252 -14.53 3.63 -32.10
N ARG A 253 -15.73 3.02 -32.15
CA ARG A 253 -15.97 1.63 -31.72
C ARG A 253 -15.01 0.60 -32.32
N LEU A 254 -14.62 0.75 -33.60
CA LEU A 254 -13.71 -0.20 -34.25
C LEU A 254 -12.30 -0.14 -33.64
N GLN A 255 -11.80 1.06 -33.37
CA GLN A 255 -10.51 1.27 -32.70
C GLN A 255 -10.57 0.77 -31.26
N TYR A 256 -11.64 1.10 -30.53
CA TYR A 256 -11.86 0.63 -29.17
C TYR A 256 -11.86 -0.91 -29.09
N PHE A 257 -12.61 -1.60 -29.94
CA PHE A 257 -12.65 -3.07 -29.94
C PHE A 257 -11.32 -3.70 -30.33
N ALA A 258 -10.57 -3.10 -31.27
CA ALA A 258 -9.24 -3.57 -31.62
C ALA A 258 -8.26 -3.44 -30.43
N ASN A 259 -8.25 -2.28 -29.77
CA ASN A 259 -7.43 -2.03 -28.59
C ASN A 259 -7.80 -2.96 -27.43
N LEU A 260 -9.10 -3.15 -27.17
CA LEU A 260 -9.57 -4.02 -26.11
C LEU A 260 -9.18 -5.48 -26.33
N ARG A 261 -9.27 -6.01 -27.55
CA ARG A 261 -8.77 -7.37 -27.86
C ARG A 261 -7.28 -7.50 -27.61
N LYS A 262 -6.49 -6.54 -28.09
CA LYS A 262 -5.03 -6.52 -27.90
C LYS A 262 -4.69 -6.50 -26.41
N PHE A 263 -5.31 -5.58 -25.68
CA PHE A 263 -5.08 -5.37 -24.25
C PHE A 263 -5.43 -6.63 -23.43
N LEU A 264 -6.60 -7.25 -23.65
CA LEU A 264 -7.00 -8.46 -22.92
C LEU A 264 -6.11 -9.67 -23.21
N ARG A 265 -5.48 -9.74 -24.39
CA ARG A 265 -4.47 -10.76 -24.71
C ARG A 265 -3.15 -10.47 -23.98
N GLU A 266 -2.67 -9.23 -24.05
CA GLU A 266 -1.41 -8.82 -23.41
C GLU A 266 -1.46 -8.90 -21.88
N THR A 267 -2.64 -8.71 -21.30
CA THR A 267 -2.86 -8.80 -19.85
C THR A 267 -3.28 -10.19 -19.35
N GLY A 268 -3.44 -11.18 -20.26
CA GLY A 268 -3.64 -12.58 -19.91
C GLY A 268 -5.09 -13.00 -19.59
N TYR A 269 -6.08 -12.16 -19.92
CA TYR A 269 -7.50 -12.54 -19.83
C TYR A 269 -7.91 -13.49 -20.95
N THR A 270 -7.22 -13.42 -22.09
CA THR A 270 -7.47 -14.24 -23.29
C THR A 270 -6.19 -14.91 -23.76
N LYS A 271 -6.33 -16.09 -24.40
CA LYS A 271 -5.23 -16.79 -25.07
C LYS A 271 -5.04 -16.27 -26.50
#